data_AF-R4ULA8-F1
#
_entry.id   AF-R4ULA8-F1
#
_cell.length_a   1.000
_cell.length_b   1.000
_cell.length_c   1.000
_cell.angle_alpha   90.00
_cell.angle_beta   90.00
_cell.angle_gamma   90.00
#
_symmetry.space_group_name_H-M   'P 1'
#
loop_
_entity.id
_entity.type
_entity.pdbx_description
1 polymer ?
#
loop_
_entity_poly.entity_id
_entity_poly.type
_entity_poly.pdbx_seq_one_letter_code
_entity_poly.pdbx_strand_id
1 'polypeptide(L)'
;MLDLVILMELFTRVQIKAPGKDEYENFYPIMSVISFLLKAPQVKPGTTVVNALNQQRSCLENVLRACNGLQPINHMRLHDKLN
;
A
#
# COMPACT_ATOMS: atom_id res chain seq x y z
N MET A 1 16.57 -6.10 -5.15
CA MET A 1 16.17 -7.52 -5.22
C MET A 1 15.73 -8.04 -3.86
N LEU A 2 16.52 -7.86 -2.79
CA LEU A 2 16.13 -8.24 -1.43
C LEU A 2 14.82 -7.60 -0.96
N ASP A 3 14.67 -6.28 -1.11
CA ASP A 3 13.45 -5.56 -0.69
C ASP A 3 12.18 -6.12 -1.35
N LEU A 4 12.29 -6.48 -2.62
CA LEU A 4 11.17 -7.03 -3.39
C LEU A 4 10.75 -8.40 -2.86
N VAL A 5 11.70 -9.29 -2.60
CA VAL A 5 11.42 -10.64 -2.06
C VAL A 5 10.85 -10.55 -0.65
N ILE A 6 11.44 -9.72 0.20
CA ILE A 6 10.98 -9.53 1.58
C ILE A 6 9.56 -8.97 1.62
N LEU A 7 9.27 -7.94 0.81
CA LEU A 7 7.93 -7.35 0.77
C LEU A 7 6.90 -8.32 0.17
N MET A 8 7.24 -9.03 -0.91
CA MET A 8 6.33 -10.04 -1.47
C MET A 8 5.98 -11.09 -0.43
N GLU A 9 6.97 -11.65 0.27
CA GLU A 9 6.76 -12.67 1.29
C GLU A 9 5.89 -12.13 2.43
N LEU A 10 6.19 -10.94 2.95
CA LEU A 10 5.37 -10.28 3.97
C LEU A 10 3.91 -10.17 3.54
N PHE A 11 3.65 -9.69 2.32
CA PHE A 11 2.29 -9.48 1.84
C PHE A 11 1.54 -10.78 1.51
N THR A 12 2.20 -11.93 1.39
CA THR A 12 1.50 -13.23 1.35
C THR A 12 0.85 -13.59 2.68
N ARG A 13 1.31 -13.01 3.80
CA ARG A 13 0.75 -13.24 5.15
C ARG A 13 -0.33 -12.24 5.54
N VAL A 14 -0.47 -11.15 4.80
CA VAL A 14 -1.43 -10.09 5.11
C VAL A 14 -2.74 -10.35 4.40
N GLN A 15 -3.84 -10.30 5.17
CA GLN A 15 -5.19 -10.46 4.66
C GLN A 15 -6.04 -9.25 4.99
N ILE A 16 -6.92 -8.86 4.09
CA ILE A 16 -7.80 -7.69 4.21
C ILE A 16 -9.25 -8.15 4.18
N LYS A 17 -10.05 -7.62 5.09
CA LYS A 17 -11.50 -7.82 5.12
C LYS A 17 -12.19 -6.55 4.65
N ALA A 18 -12.94 -6.65 3.56
CA ALA A 18 -13.72 -5.51 3.07
C ALA A 18 -14.93 -5.24 3.98
N PRO A 19 -15.39 -3.99 4.10
CA PRO A 19 -16.61 -3.68 4.85
C PRO A 19 -17.80 -4.49 4.31
N GLY A 20 -18.53 -5.18 5.20
CA GLY A 20 -19.69 -5.98 4.84
C GLY A 20 -19.39 -7.35 4.23
N LYS A 21 -18.12 -7.75 4.09
CA LYS A 21 -17.74 -9.16 3.87
C LYS A 21 -17.47 -9.83 5.20
N ASP A 22 -17.66 -11.14 5.29
CA ASP A 22 -17.35 -11.93 6.49
C ASP A 22 -15.94 -12.54 6.47
N GLU A 23 -15.41 -12.79 5.29
CA GLU A 23 -14.13 -13.46 5.08
C GLU A 23 -12.98 -12.47 4.82
N TYR A 24 -11.79 -12.88 5.23
CA TYR A 24 -10.54 -12.19 4.88
C TYR A 24 -10.06 -12.65 3.51
N GLU A 25 -9.62 -11.71 2.69
CA GLU A 25 -9.09 -11.98 1.35
C GLU A 25 -7.61 -11.59 1.30
N ASN A 26 -6.82 -12.38 0.57
CA ASN A 26 -5.43 -12.02 0.29
C ASN A 26 -5.38 -10.84 -0.70
N PHE A 27 -4.25 -10.14 -0.74
CA PHE A 27 -4.01 -9.13 -1.77
C PHE A 27 -4.15 -9.70 -3.18
N TYR A 28 -4.56 -8.83 -4.12
CA TYR A 28 -4.50 -9.16 -5.54
C TYR A 28 -3.04 -9.47 -5.93
N PRO A 29 -2.77 -10.55 -6.69
CA PRO A 29 -1.41 -11.01 -7.00
C PRO A 29 -0.51 -9.96 -7.64
N ILE A 30 -1.11 -9.00 -8.35
CA ILE A 30 -0.43 -7.84 -8.93
C ILE A 30 -0.56 -6.68 -7.95
N MET A 31 0.42 -6.56 -7.08
CA MET A 31 0.35 -5.65 -5.94
C MET A 31 0.85 -4.27 -6.35
N SER A 32 -0.05 -3.28 -6.43
CA SER A 32 0.34 -1.89 -6.71
C SER A 32 1.33 -1.34 -5.68
N VAL A 33 1.34 -1.90 -4.46
CA VAL A 33 2.22 -1.54 -3.34
C VAL A 33 3.71 -1.75 -3.65
N ILE A 34 4.07 -2.78 -4.43
CA ILE A 34 5.48 -3.03 -4.82
C ILE A 34 5.93 -2.22 -6.03
N SER A 35 5.03 -1.41 -6.64
CA SER A 35 5.37 -0.59 -7.83
C SER A 35 6.52 0.38 -7.56
N PHE A 36 6.74 0.77 -6.31
CA PHE A 36 7.88 1.58 -5.87
C PHE A 36 9.24 0.97 -6.24
N LEU A 37 9.32 -0.37 -6.33
CA LEU A 37 10.56 -1.11 -6.61
C LEU A 37 10.69 -1.54 -8.09
N LEU A 38 9.73 -1.18 -8.95
CA LEU A 38 9.66 -1.65 -10.34
C LEU A 38 9.63 -0.47 -11.33
N LYS A 39 10.41 -0.59 -12.41
CA LYS A 39 10.39 0.40 -13.51
C LYS A 39 9.12 0.37 -14.35
N ALA A 40 8.50 -0.80 -14.49
CA ALA A 40 7.28 -1.01 -15.27
C ALA A 40 6.33 -1.88 -14.44
N PRO A 41 5.58 -1.29 -13.50
CA PRO A 41 4.68 -2.05 -12.65
C PRO A 41 3.52 -2.61 -13.47
N GLN A 42 3.27 -3.91 -13.34
CA GLN A 42 2.02 -4.48 -13.79
C GLN A 42 0.91 -4.04 -12.82
N VAL A 43 -0.29 -3.78 -13.33
CA VAL A 43 -1.47 -3.43 -12.52
C VAL A 43 -2.67 -4.26 -12.94
N LYS A 44 -3.73 -4.26 -12.14
CA LYS A 44 -4.98 -4.97 -12.48
C LYS A 44 -5.57 -4.39 -13.78
N PRO A 45 -6.11 -5.22 -14.68
CA PRO A 45 -6.80 -4.73 -15.87
C PRO A 45 -7.89 -3.69 -15.50
N GLY A 46 -7.91 -2.58 -16.21
CA GLY A 46 -8.84 -1.47 -15.96
C GLY A 46 -8.45 -0.52 -14.82
N THR A 47 -7.29 -0.68 -14.19
CA THR A 47 -6.76 0.28 -13.20
C THR A 47 -5.69 1.20 -13.78
N THR A 48 -5.64 2.44 -13.30
CA THR A 48 -4.65 3.43 -13.72
C THR A 48 -3.27 3.11 -13.14
N VAL A 49 -2.23 3.18 -13.98
CA VAL A 49 -0.84 3.08 -13.53
C VAL A 49 -0.42 4.39 -12.87
N VAL A 50 0.07 4.30 -11.63
CA VAL A 50 0.67 5.44 -10.91
C VAL A 50 2.19 5.32 -11.01
N ASN A 51 2.85 6.28 -11.67
CA ASN A 51 4.31 6.34 -11.84
C ASN A 51 4.97 7.52 -11.10
N ALA A 52 4.37 7.94 -9.99
CA ALA A 52 4.95 8.96 -9.12
C ALA A 52 5.64 8.28 -7.92
N LEU A 53 6.97 8.28 -7.89
CA LEU A 53 7.79 7.55 -6.91
C LEU A 53 7.39 7.86 -5.46
N ASN A 54 7.18 9.13 -5.12
CA ASN A 54 6.81 9.53 -3.76
C ASN A 54 5.39 9.07 -3.38
N GLN A 55 4.46 9.03 -4.33
CA GLN A 55 3.10 8.53 -4.07
C GLN A 55 3.12 7.01 -3.86
N GLN A 56 3.90 6.28 -4.66
CA GLN A 56 4.11 4.84 -4.49
C GLN A 56 4.75 4.53 -3.13
N ARG A 57 5.78 5.30 -2.72
CA ARG A 57 6.40 5.18 -1.39
C ARG A 57 5.39 5.44 -0.28
N SER A 58 4.62 6.51 -0.38
CA SER A 58 3.59 6.87 0.61
C SER A 58 2.51 5.79 0.73
N CYS A 59 2.12 5.16 -0.39
CA CYS A 59 1.22 4.02 -0.40
C CYS A 59 1.80 2.84 0.40
N LEU A 60 3.05 2.43 0.11
CA LEU A 60 3.74 1.36 0.84
C LEU A 60 3.83 1.67 2.34
N GLU A 61 4.26 2.89 2.70
CA GLU A 61 4.37 3.29 4.10
C GLU A 61 3.01 3.25 4.81
N ASN A 62 1.95 3.77 4.18
CA ASN A 62 0.62 3.79 4.78
C ASN A 62 0.01 2.38 4.92
N VAL A 63 0.30 1.46 4.01
CA VAL A 63 -0.11 0.04 4.15
C VAL A 63 0.60 -0.61 5.34
N LEU A 64 1.91 -0.41 5.50
CA LEU A 64 2.65 -0.95 6.64
C LEU A 64 2.21 -0.30 7.97
N ARG A 65 1.88 1.00 7.97
CA ARG A 65 1.29 1.68 9.13
C ARG A 65 -0.06 1.09 9.52
N ALA A 66 -0.92 0.82 8.55
CA ALA A 66 -2.20 0.16 8.78
C ALA A 66 -2.03 -1.23 9.41
N CYS A 67 -1.04 -2.02 8.94
CA CYS A 67 -0.69 -3.31 9.55
C CYS A 67 -0.24 -3.19 11.02
N ASN A 68 0.29 -2.02 11.41
CA ASN A 68 0.69 -1.71 12.79
C ASN A 68 -0.41 -0.95 13.57
N GLY A 69 -1.64 -0.84 13.05
CA GLY A 69 -2.73 -0.11 13.70
C GLY A 69 -2.57 1.41 13.73
N LEU A 70 -1.65 1.97 12.93
CA LEU A 70 -1.40 3.39 12.84
C LEU A 70 -2.19 4.03 11.70
N GLN A 71 -2.64 5.27 11.92
CA GLN A 71 -3.31 6.07 10.90
C GLN A 71 -2.35 6.47 9.75
N PRO A 72 -2.86 6.66 8.52
CA PRO A 72 -2.05 7.09 7.38
C PRO A 72 -1.49 8.52 7.57
N ILE A 73 -0.31 8.78 7.01
CA ILE A 73 0.29 10.10 7.00
C ILE A 73 -0.42 10.94 5.93
N ASN A 74 -1.13 11.98 6.38
CA ASN A 74 -1.93 12.86 5.52
C ASN A 74 -1.36 14.28 5.39
N HIS A 75 -0.23 14.58 6.05
CA HIS A 75 0.47 15.88 6.03
C HIS A 75 -0.41 17.11 6.34
N MET A 76 -1.61 16.95 6.91
CA MET A 76 -2.53 18.06 7.07
C MET A 76 -2.07 19.07 8.12
N ARG A 77 -1.39 18.59 9.18
CA ARG A 77 -0.89 19.36 10.34
C ARG A 77 -1.89 20.43 10.81
N LEU A 78 -3.15 20.04 10.96
CA LEU A 78 -4.23 20.99 11.26
C LEU A 78 -4.04 21.69 12.61
N HIS A 79 -3.49 20.98 13.60
CA HIS A 79 -3.10 21.56 14.89
C HIS A 79 -2.23 22.82 14.74
N ASP A 80 -1.23 22.81 13.84
CA ASP A 80 -0.31 23.95 13.64
C ASP A 80 -0.97 25.12 12.90
N LYS A 81 -2.17 24.91 12.35
CA LYS A 81 -2.92 25.88 11.54
C LYS A 81 -4.13 26.46 12.29
N LEU A 82 -4.37 25.99 13.51
CA LEU A 82 -5.39 26.51 14.39
C LEU A 82 -4.71 27.43 15.42
N ASN A 83 -5.34 28.56 15.74
CA ASN A 83 -4.85 29.52 16.73
C ASN A 83 -4.98 28.98 18.15
#